data_AF-A0A952ZXQ2-F1
#
_entry.id   AF-A0A952ZXQ2-F1
#
_cell.length_a   1.000
_cell.length_b   1.000
_cell.length_c   1.000
_cell.angle_alpha   90.00
_cell.angle_beta   90.00
_cell.angle_gamma   90.00
#
_symmetry.space_group_name_H-M   'P 1'
#
loop_
_entity.id
_entity.type
_entity.pdbx_description
1 polymer ?
#
loop_
_entity_poly.entity_id
_entity_poly.type
_entity_poly.pdbx_seq_one_letter_code
_entity_poly.pdbx_strand_id
1 'polypeptide(L)'
;MSLFLRSTLFIGALAAAISASAQTSIAFGNLGGTTGSVPLTAAYPIFYADPTTDFWGAVGFTVGATSYTFDHVTAPFYSLYSDTPTTVEGGIYSNVGGNPGTLLAAFNTLSVAPQSTGAQTYDLTLASGTLQLQTGVSYFIVVHDAAPGPIWVRTGSETTPSSSVGFTFDSYRGSSNGGAVWDSSGYYGISTIQPSFDLYVTSAVPEPSTYAAIFGAMALGAVAIVRQRRRAAAAQN
;
A
#
# COMPACT_ATOMS: atom_id res chain seq x y z
N MET A 1 -19.01 0.22 45.01
CA MET A 1 -18.22 0.56 43.80
C MET A 1 -18.51 2.00 43.44
N SER A 2 -17.56 2.91 43.68
CA SER A 2 -17.77 4.36 43.66
C SER A 2 -18.09 4.88 42.25
N LEU A 3 -18.88 5.96 42.16
CA LEU A 3 -19.26 6.62 40.89
C LEU A 3 -18.03 6.90 40.00
N PHE A 4 -16.91 7.21 40.63
CA PHE A 4 -15.62 7.47 40.00
C PHE A 4 -15.14 6.32 39.11
N LEU A 5 -15.34 5.06 39.51
CA LEU A 5 -14.86 3.89 38.77
C LEU A 5 -15.64 3.65 37.46
N ARG A 6 -16.90 4.11 37.39
CA ARG A 6 -17.76 3.94 36.21
C ARG A 6 -17.47 5.01 35.15
N SER A 7 -17.11 6.22 35.57
CA SER A 7 -16.78 7.33 34.68
C SER A 7 -15.45 7.11 33.94
N THR A 8 -14.43 6.61 34.64
CA THR A 8 -13.13 6.30 34.03
C THR A 8 -13.20 5.14 33.04
N LEU A 9 -14.01 4.12 33.30
CA LEU A 9 -14.23 3.00 32.36
C LEU A 9 -14.89 3.45 31.05
N PHE A 10 -15.85 4.38 31.13
CA PHE A 10 -16.54 4.90 29.94
C PHE A 10 -15.62 5.80 29.09
N ILE A 11 -14.82 6.66 29.75
CA ILE A 11 -13.83 7.50 29.07
C ILE A 11 -12.71 6.64 28.46
N GLY A 12 -12.27 5.59 29.15
CA GLY A 12 -11.28 4.65 28.64
C GLY A 12 -11.77 3.87 27.41
N ALA A 13 -13.02 3.39 27.43
CA ALA A 13 -13.62 2.72 26.28
C ALA A 13 -13.82 3.66 25.08
N LEU A 14 -14.19 4.93 25.33
CA LEU A 14 -14.33 5.95 24.28
C LEU A 14 -12.97 6.33 23.68
N ALA A 15 -11.93 6.49 24.51
CA ALA A 15 -10.58 6.77 24.06
C ALA A 15 -10.01 5.61 23.23
N ALA A 16 -10.23 4.36 23.66
CA ALA A 16 -9.83 3.16 22.92
C ALA A 16 -10.57 3.01 21.57
N ALA A 17 -11.83 3.45 21.48
CA ALA A 17 -12.59 3.45 20.24
C ALA A 17 -12.15 4.53 19.25
N ILE A 18 -11.57 5.64 19.73
CA ILE A 18 -11.08 6.75 18.88
C ILE A 18 -9.63 6.51 18.43
N SER A 19 -8.81 5.80 19.21
CA SER A 19 -7.39 5.59 18.92
C SER A 19 -7.08 4.47 17.91
N ALA A 20 -8.09 3.74 17.44
CA ALA A 20 -7.89 2.71 16.43
C ALA A 20 -7.88 3.32 15.02
N SER A 21 -6.87 4.14 14.70
CA SER A 21 -6.52 4.37 13.29
C SER A 21 -5.96 3.06 12.77
N ALA A 22 -6.80 2.22 12.16
CA ALA A 22 -6.33 0.98 11.58
C ALA A 22 -5.41 1.35 10.40
N GLN A 23 -4.11 1.19 10.55
CA GLN A 23 -3.24 1.09 9.39
C GLN A 23 -3.56 -0.25 8.74
N THR A 24 -3.98 -0.23 7.48
CA THR A 24 -4.17 -1.45 6.72
C THR A 24 -3.01 -1.54 5.75
N SER A 25 -2.12 -2.51 5.99
CA SER A 25 -1.13 -2.92 5.01
C SER A 25 -1.80 -3.81 3.98
N ILE A 26 -1.79 -3.42 2.72
CA ILE A 26 -2.32 -4.16 1.59
C ILE A 26 -1.12 -4.79 0.92
N ALA A 27 -0.80 -6.03 1.29
CA ALA A 27 0.19 -6.77 0.54
C ALA A 27 -0.43 -7.20 -0.80
N PHE A 28 -0.02 -6.61 -1.93
CA PHE A 28 -0.10 -7.30 -3.22
C PHE A 28 1.11 -8.25 -3.30
N GLY A 29 1.16 -9.16 -2.32
CA GLY A 29 2.23 -10.12 -2.19
C GLY A 29 1.91 -11.35 -3.02
N ASN A 30 2.76 -11.66 -3.98
CA ASN A 30 2.95 -13.04 -4.41
C ASN A 30 4.09 -13.68 -3.58
N LEU A 31 3.90 -13.81 -2.27
CA LEU A 31 4.90 -14.41 -1.39
C LEU A 31 4.66 -15.93 -1.30
N GLY A 32 5.12 -16.66 -2.33
CA GLY A 32 5.72 -17.97 -2.05
C GLY A 32 6.95 -17.73 -1.18
N GLY A 33 6.94 -18.22 0.06
CA GLY A 33 7.86 -17.84 1.15
C GLY A 33 9.34 -17.75 0.79
N THR A 34 10.13 -16.95 1.50
CA THR A 34 10.72 -17.42 2.76
C THR A 34 11.29 -16.24 3.56
N THR A 35 10.71 -15.95 4.73
CA THR A 35 11.44 -15.31 5.82
C THR A 35 12.48 -16.29 6.33
N GLY A 36 13.66 -16.24 5.74
CA GLY A 36 14.79 -17.11 6.09
C GLY A 36 15.78 -17.08 4.93
N SER A 37 17.00 -16.65 5.19
CA SER A 37 18.09 -16.64 4.24
C SER A 37 18.39 -18.06 3.76
N VAL A 38 17.64 -18.54 2.77
CA VAL A 38 18.00 -19.73 2.00
C VAL A 38 18.95 -19.24 0.91
N PRO A 39 20.23 -19.67 0.90
CA PRO A 39 21.10 -19.39 -0.23
C PRO A 39 20.48 -20.08 -1.45
N LEU A 40 20.00 -19.29 -2.41
CA LEU A 40 19.40 -19.79 -3.64
C LEU A 40 20.51 -20.32 -4.56
N THR A 41 20.86 -21.59 -4.36
CA THR A 41 21.75 -22.36 -5.24
C THR A 41 20.95 -23.09 -6.32
N ALA A 42 20.04 -22.39 -7.01
CA ALA A 42 19.26 -22.96 -8.11
C ALA A 42 19.22 -21.99 -9.29
N ALA A 43 19.74 -22.46 -10.42
CA ALA A 43 19.75 -21.80 -11.71
C ALA A 43 18.33 -21.54 -12.22
N TYR A 44 17.80 -20.36 -11.93
CA TYR A 44 16.68 -19.78 -12.66
C TYR A 44 17.23 -18.63 -13.53
N PRO A 45 16.68 -18.41 -14.74
CA PRO A 45 17.20 -17.39 -15.65
C PRO A 45 17.10 -16.02 -14.99
N ILE A 46 18.26 -15.45 -14.68
CA ILE A 46 18.43 -14.04 -14.36
C ILE A 46 18.05 -13.29 -15.65
N PHE A 47 16.97 -12.53 -15.61
CA PHE A 47 16.56 -11.74 -16.76
C PHE A 47 17.44 -10.52 -16.90
N TYR A 48 18.14 -10.47 -18.03
CA TYR A 48 18.88 -9.34 -18.53
C TYR A 48 17.86 -8.39 -19.18
N ALA A 49 17.43 -7.36 -18.47
CA ALA A 49 16.98 -6.17 -19.20
C ALA A 49 18.21 -5.64 -19.94
N ASP A 50 18.10 -5.38 -21.24
CA ASP A 50 19.20 -4.78 -21.99
C ASP A 50 19.60 -3.49 -21.25
N PRO A 51 20.84 -3.38 -20.75
CA PRO A 51 21.31 -2.25 -19.95
C PRO A 51 21.30 -0.91 -20.71
N THR A 52 20.85 -0.90 -21.96
CA THR A 52 20.76 0.28 -22.82
C THR A 52 19.34 0.85 -22.95
N THR A 53 18.32 0.19 -22.41
CA THR A 53 16.91 0.63 -22.56
C THR A 53 16.26 0.98 -21.23
N ASP A 54 15.53 2.09 -21.20
CA ASP A 54 14.75 2.51 -20.04
C ASP A 54 13.56 1.57 -19.86
N PHE A 55 13.45 0.96 -18.68
CA PHE A 55 12.39 0.00 -18.38
C PHE A 55 11.41 0.57 -17.36
N TRP A 56 10.12 0.35 -17.64
CA TRP A 56 9.00 0.79 -16.82
C TRP A 56 8.17 -0.42 -16.45
N GLY A 57 8.03 -0.66 -15.14
CA GLY A 57 7.15 -1.69 -14.60
C GLY A 57 5.91 -1.07 -13.96
N ALA A 58 4.75 -1.68 -14.17
CA ALA A 58 3.51 -1.20 -13.57
C ALA A 58 2.60 -2.32 -13.05
N VAL A 59 1.93 -2.04 -11.93
CA VAL A 59 0.95 -2.92 -11.28
C VAL A 59 -0.37 -2.20 -11.13
N GLY A 60 -1.38 -2.74 -11.78
CA GLY A 60 -2.75 -2.27 -11.75
C GLY A 60 -3.52 -2.87 -10.57
N PHE A 61 -4.30 -2.03 -9.91
CA PHE A 61 -5.23 -2.46 -8.86
C PHE A 61 -6.51 -1.62 -8.90
N THR A 62 -7.58 -2.16 -8.34
CA THR A 62 -8.88 -1.49 -8.17
C THR A 62 -9.21 -1.37 -6.70
N VAL A 63 -9.58 -0.17 -6.28
CA VAL A 63 -10.05 0.11 -4.92
C VAL A 63 -11.48 -0.43 -4.78
N GLY A 64 -11.75 -1.12 -3.68
CA GLY A 64 -13.04 -1.70 -3.37
C GLY A 64 -14.06 -0.67 -2.89
N ALA A 65 -14.84 -1.07 -1.89
CA ALA A 65 -16.00 -0.31 -1.41
C ALA A 65 -15.66 0.87 -0.48
N THR A 66 -14.40 1.04 -0.07
CA THR A 66 -13.96 2.08 0.86
C THR A 66 -12.89 2.96 0.22
N SER A 67 -12.94 4.29 0.43
CA SER A 67 -11.88 5.20 -0.03
C SER A 67 -10.71 5.17 0.97
N TYR A 68 -9.50 5.35 0.46
CA TYR A 68 -8.28 5.27 1.27
C TYR A 68 -7.36 6.44 1.01
N THR A 69 -6.61 6.85 2.04
CA THR A 69 -5.47 7.75 1.85
C THR A 69 -4.23 6.91 1.63
N PHE A 70 -3.59 7.09 0.48
CA PHE A 70 -2.30 6.49 0.16
C PHE A 70 -1.23 7.01 1.13
N ASP A 71 -0.41 6.11 1.66
CA ASP A 71 0.74 6.45 2.51
C ASP A 71 2.06 6.16 1.77
N HIS A 72 2.36 4.86 1.57
CA HIS A 72 3.57 4.42 0.87
C HIS A 72 3.40 3.04 0.22
N VAL A 73 4.36 2.66 -0.61
CA VAL A 73 4.50 1.30 -1.17
C VAL A 73 5.85 0.73 -0.77
N THR A 74 5.90 -0.49 -0.24
CA THR A 74 7.17 -1.23 -0.12
C THR A 74 7.44 -2.00 -1.39
N ALA A 75 8.70 -2.01 -1.83
CA ALA A 75 9.13 -2.77 -3.00
C ALA A 75 10.54 -3.32 -2.81
N PRO A 76 10.81 -4.59 -3.15
CA PRO A 76 12.15 -5.14 -3.15
C PRO A 76 12.93 -4.72 -4.42
N PHE A 77 14.11 -4.13 -4.23
CA PHE A 77 15.05 -3.79 -5.32
C PHE A 77 16.45 -4.34 -5.04
N TYR A 78 17.18 -4.67 -6.10
CA TYR A 78 18.63 -4.81 -6.04
C TYR A 78 19.27 -4.46 -7.39
N SER A 79 20.55 -4.14 -7.36
CA SER A 79 21.32 -3.79 -8.55
C SER A 79 22.45 -4.79 -8.73
N LEU A 80 22.49 -5.51 -9.86
CA LEU A 80 23.56 -6.48 -10.14
C LEU A 80 24.74 -5.87 -10.89
N TYR A 81 24.47 -4.89 -11.74
CA TYR A 81 25.42 -4.46 -12.77
C TYR A 81 25.88 -3.02 -12.61
N SER A 82 25.34 -2.28 -11.64
CA SER A 82 25.75 -0.92 -11.38
C SER A 82 26.77 -0.87 -10.25
N ASP A 83 27.93 -0.28 -10.54
CA ASP A 83 28.97 0.05 -9.56
C ASP A 83 28.64 1.34 -8.78
N THR A 84 27.64 2.09 -9.26
CA THR A 84 27.11 3.30 -8.62
C THR A 84 25.68 3.08 -8.15
N PRO A 85 25.19 3.83 -7.15
CA PRO A 85 23.79 3.77 -6.79
C PRO A 85 22.90 4.05 -8.00
N THR A 86 21.86 3.24 -8.19
CA THR A 86 20.90 3.42 -9.28
C THR A 86 19.68 4.17 -8.78
N THR A 87 19.22 5.13 -9.57
CA THR A 87 18.06 5.93 -9.22
C THR A 87 16.78 5.26 -9.71
N VAL A 88 15.83 5.09 -8.80
CA VAL A 88 14.49 4.56 -9.08
C VAL A 88 13.48 5.68 -8.87
N GLU A 89 12.60 5.84 -9.84
CA GLU A 89 11.54 6.83 -9.86
C GLU A 89 10.19 6.16 -10.14
N GLY A 90 9.10 6.87 -9.91
CA GLY A 90 7.79 6.31 -10.14
C GLY A 90 6.66 7.13 -9.55
N GLY A 91 5.49 6.52 -9.48
CA GLY A 91 4.32 7.13 -8.87
C GLY A 91 3.04 6.33 -9.04
N ILE A 92 1.94 6.96 -8.67
CA ILE A 92 0.57 6.46 -8.89
C ILE A 92 -0.01 7.13 -10.13
N TYR A 93 -0.53 6.31 -11.03
CA TYR A 93 -1.09 6.72 -12.32
C TYR A 93 -2.57 6.33 -12.40
N SER A 94 -3.35 7.10 -13.15
CA SER A 94 -4.72 6.73 -13.50
C SER A 94 -4.74 5.49 -14.39
N ASN A 95 -5.79 4.66 -14.33
CA ASN A 95 -6.03 3.64 -15.35
C ASN A 95 -6.76 4.23 -16.58
N VAL A 96 -6.19 4.06 -17.78
CA VAL A 96 -6.81 4.40 -19.07
C VAL A 96 -6.84 3.16 -19.95
N GLY A 97 -8.00 2.51 -20.05
CA GLY A 97 -8.18 1.35 -20.93
C GLY A 97 -7.35 0.13 -20.53
N GLY A 98 -7.06 -0.04 -19.23
CA GLY A 98 -6.23 -1.12 -18.72
C GLY A 98 -4.72 -0.83 -18.76
N ASN A 99 -4.31 0.42 -18.93
CA ASN A 99 -2.91 0.84 -18.96
C ASN A 99 -2.68 2.07 -18.07
N PRO A 100 -1.43 2.30 -17.58
CA PRO A 100 -1.07 3.56 -16.94
C PRO A 100 -1.34 4.77 -17.84
N GLY A 101 -2.01 5.78 -17.28
CA GLY A 101 -2.39 7.02 -17.95
C GLY A 101 -1.62 8.23 -17.42
N THR A 102 -2.33 9.20 -16.83
CA THR A 102 -1.71 10.42 -16.27
C THR A 102 -1.14 10.14 -14.88
N LEU A 103 0.03 10.70 -14.58
CA LEU A 103 0.62 10.70 -13.24
C LEU A 103 -0.26 11.51 -12.27
N LEU A 104 -0.69 10.86 -11.19
CA LEU A 104 -1.52 11.46 -10.14
C LEU A 104 -0.67 11.93 -8.95
N ALA A 105 0.34 11.14 -8.58
CA ALA A 105 1.26 11.46 -7.50
C ALA A 105 2.61 10.79 -7.73
N ALA A 106 3.70 11.56 -7.68
CA ALA A 106 5.06 11.06 -7.82
C ALA A 106 5.59 10.50 -6.50
N PHE A 107 6.43 9.48 -6.57
CA PHE A 107 7.23 9.03 -5.43
C PHE A 107 8.48 9.91 -5.24
N ASN A 108 9.02 9.92 -4.03
CA ASN A 108 10.38 10.38 -3.81
C ASN A 108 11.35 9.53 -4.63
N THR A 109 12.32 10.21 -5.25
CA THR A 109 13.43 9.54 -5.93
C THR A 109 14.17 8.65 -4.93
N LEU A 110 14.32 7.38 -5.30
CA LEU A 110 14.95 6.36 -4.47
C LEU A 110 16.35 6.03 -4.99
N SER A 111 17.32 5.90 -4.10
CA SER A 111 18.67 5.45 -4.43
C SER A 111 18.85 3.99 -4.00
N VAL A 112 18.90 3.09 -4.97
CA VAL A 112 19.20 1.66 -4.76
C VAL A 112 20.70 1.47 -4.69
N ALA A 113 21.18 0.74 -3.68
CA ALA A 113 22.61 0.49 -3.49
C ALA A 113 23.23 -0.28 -4.68
N PRO A 114 24.50 0.03 -5.06
CA PRO A 114 25.21 -0.69 -6.11
C PRO A 114 25.51 -2.14 -5.71
N GLN A 115 25.64 -3.02 -6.70
CA GLN A 115 26.08 -4.42 -6.57
C GLN A 115 25.56 -5.16 -5.32
N SER A 116 24.26 -5.12 -5.07
CA SER A 116 23.66 -5.82 -3.93
C SER A 116 23.40 -7.29 -4.27
N THR A 117 23.92 -8.19 -3.42
CA THR A 117 23.79 -9.66 -3.58
C THR A 117 22.42 -10.21 -3.20
N GLY A 118 21.47 -9.34 -2.87
CA GLY A 118 20.10 -9.70 -2.51
C GLY A 118 19.16 -8.51 -2.56
N ALA A 119 17.88 -8.81 -2.76
CA ALA A 119 16.80 -7.83 -2.73
C ALA A 119 16.74 -7.13 -1.37
N GLN A 120 16.70 -5.81 -1.40
CA GLN A 120 16.45 -4.95 -0.24
C GLN A 120 15.07 -4.33 -0.40
N THR A 121 14.29 -4.28 0.68
CA THR A 121 12.98 -3.62 0.68
C THR A 121 13.16 -2.12 0.88
N TYR A 122 12.48 -1.34 0.04
CA TYR A 122 12.50 0.12 0.09
C TYR A 122 11.08 0.67 0.16
N ASP A 123 10.93 1.79 0.87
CA ASP A 123 9.67 2.53 0.97
C ASP A 123 9.59 3.62 -0.11
N LEU A 124 8.65 3.45 -1.04
CA LEU A 124 8.25 4.43 -2.03
C LEU A 124 7.16 5.31 -1.42
N THR A 125 7.57 6.46 -0.89
CA THR A 125 6.69 7.49 -0.31
C THR A 125 6.39 8.57 -1.34
N LEU A 126 5.25 9.27 -1.23
CA LEU A 126 4.94 10.38 -2.13
C LEU A 126 5.93 11.54 -1.94
N ALA A 127 6.36 12.15 -3.04
CA ALA A 127 7.24 13.33 -3.01
C ALA A 127 6.54 14.57 -2.44
N SER A 128 5.21 14.64 -2.56
CA SER A 128 4.43 15.74 -2.03
C SER A 128 3.00 15.34 -1.73
N GLY A 129 2.47 15.86 -0.62
CA GLY A 129 1.04 15.80 -0.30
C GLY A 129 0.54 14.41 0.07
N THR A 130 -0.77 14.23 -0.08
CA THR A 130 -1.47 12.96 0.13
C THR A 130 -2.31 12.66 -1.09
N LEU A 131 -2.49 11.38 -1.42
CA LEU A 131 -3.36 10.94 -2.50
C LEU A 131 -4.57 10.18 -1.93
N GLN A 132 -5.78 10.65 -2.25
CA GLN A 132 -7.02 9.96 -1.90
C GLN A 132 -7.42 9.00 -3.02
N LEU A 133 -7.31 7.70 -2.74
CA LEU A 133 -7.78 6.62 -3.58
C LEU A 133 -9.30 6.46 -3.43
N GLN A 134 -10.04 6.63 -4.54
CA GLN A 134 -11.50 6.63 -4.54
C GLN A 134 -12.06 5.23 -4.73
N THR A 135 -13.24 4.96 -4.14
CA THR A 135 -13.96 3.69 -4.29
C THR A 135 -14.25 3.33 -5.74
N GLY A 136 -14.05 2.06 -6.09
CA GLY A 136 -14.32 1.53 -7.43
C GLY A 136 -13.40 2.06 -8.54
N VAL A 137 -12.37 2.86 -8.21
CA VAL A 137 -11.44 3.42 -9.20
C VAL A 137 -10.19 2.53 -9.29
N SER A 138 -9.74 2.30 -10.52
CA SER A 138 -8.52 1.58 -10.82
C SER A 138 -7.33 2.52 -11.01
N TYR A 139 -6.18 2.11 -10.48
CA TYR A 139 -4.93 2.85 -10.50
C TYR A 139 -3.80 1.92 -10.90
N PHE A 140 -2.68 2.52 -11.29
CA PHE A 140 -1.41 1.83 -11.47
C PHE A 140 -0.36 2.40 -10.53
N ILE A 141 0.39 1.53 -9.86
CA ILE A 141 1.72 1.88 -9.35
C ILE A 141 2.67 1.66 -10.51
N VAL A 142 3.42 2.69 -10.89
CA VAL A 142 4.46 2.62 -11.92
C VAL A 142 5.78 2.94 -11.28
N VAL A 143 6.79 2.17 -11.63
CA VAL A 143 8.15 2.40 -11.17
C VAL A 143 9.09 2.14 -12.35
N HIS A 144 10.12 2.97 -12.47
CA HIS A 144 11.05 2.94 -13.58
C HIS A 144 12.43 3.42 -13.15
N ASP A 145 13.39 3.21 -14.03
CA ASP A 145 14.77 3.56 -13.85
C ASP A 145 15.41 3.85 -15.22
N ALA A 146 16.49 4.62 -15.20
CA ALA A 146 17.29 4.86 -16.38
C ALA A 146 18.30 3.73 -16.58
N ALA A 147 18.55 3.35 -17.83
CA ALA A 147 19.53 2.33 -18.15
C ALA A 147 20.97 2.73 -17.72
N PRO A 148 21.80 1.82 -17.15
CA PRO A 148 21.53 0.44 -16.75
C PRO A 148 20.87 0.37 -15.36
N GLY A 149 19.57 0.14 -15.35
CA GLY A 149 18.73 0.10 -14.16
C GLY A 149 19.06 -0.93 -13.09
N PRO A 150 18.45 -0.84 -11.88
CA PRO A 150 18.29 -2.01 -11.03
C PRO A 150 17.53 -3.12 -11.77
N ILE A 151 17.70 -4.35 -11.27
CA ILE A 151 16.95 -5.48 -11.77
C ILE A 151 15.82 -5.78 -10.78
N TRP A 152 14.63 -5.82 -11.34
CA TRP A 152 13.41 -6.22 -10.67
C TRP A 152 13.39 -7.74 -10.69
N VAL A 153 13.35 -8.42 -9.54
CA VAL A 153 13.44 -9.88 -9.54
C VAL A 153 12.37 -10.51 -8.70
N ARG A 154 11.93 -11.65 -9.20
CA ARG A 154 11.09 -12.60 -8.51
C ARG A 154 11.93 -13.72 -7.90
N THR A 155 11.57 -14.15 -6.70
CA THR A 155 12.22 -15.23 -5.97
C THR A 155 11.45 -16.56 -5.99
N GLY A 156 10.40 -16.72 -6.83
CA GLY A 156 9.47 -17.88 -6.79
C GLY A 156 8.84 -18.28 -8.14
N SER A 157 7.71 -19.02 -8.13
CA SER A 157 6.87 -19.43 -9.29
C SER A 157 5.73 -18.42 -9.62
N GLU A 158 5.14 -18.46 -10.83
CA GLU A 158 4.08 -17.51 -11.25
C GLU A 158 2.82 -17.78 -10.49
N THR A 159 2.40 -16.80 -9.71
CA THR A 159 1.09 -16.83 -9.06
C THR A 159 0.53 -15.42 -9.14
N THR A 160 -0.66 -15.29 -9.72
CA THR A 160 -1.38 -14.02 -9.69
C THR A 160 -1.46 -13.52 -8.26
N PRO A 161 -1.12 -12.25 -7.96
CA PRO A 161 -1.26 -11.71 -6.61
C PRO A 161 -2.66 -11.99 -6.09
N SER A 162 -2.75 -12.47 -4.86
CA SER A 162 -4.04 -12.58 -4.19
C SER A 162 -4.58 -11.18 -3.93
N SER A 163 -5.83 -10.94 -4.30
CA SER A 163 -6.56 -9.75 -3.88
C SER A 163 -6.56 -9.64 -2.35
N SER A 164 -6.37 -8.42 -1.85
CA SER A 164 -6.46 -8.09 -0.43
C SER A 164 -7.84 -7.54 -0.10
N VAL A 165 -8.20 -7.52 1.19
CA VAL A 165 -9.49 -6.94 1.61
C VAL A 165 -9.55 -5.47 1.19
N GLY A 166 -10.56 -5.13 0.39
CA GLY A 166 -10.76 -3.78 -0.12
C GLY A 166 -9.99 -3.44 -1.39
N PHE A 167 -9.23 -4.38 -1.98
CA PHE A 167 -8.46 -4.14 -3.20
C PHE A 167 -8.45 -5.37 -4.12
N THR A 168 -8.64 -5.14 -5.41
CA THR A 168 -8.57 -6.21 -6.42
C THR A 168 -7.38 -5.97 -7.33
N PHE A 169 -6.52 -6.98 -7.46
CA PHE A 169 -5.46 -6.96 -8.47
C PHE A 169 -6.09 -6.92 -9.87
N ASP A 170 -5.57 -6.06 -10.75
CA ASP A 170 -6.03 -5.93 -12.13
C ASP A 170 -5.04 -6.61 -13.08
N SER A 171 -3.85 -6.03 -13.24
CA SER A 171 -2.88 -6.52 -14.22
C SER A 171 -1.45 -6.06 -13.98
N TYR A 172 -0.50 -6.71 -14.65
CA TYR A 172 0.86 -6.21 -14.84
C TYR A 172 0.99 -5.54 -16.20
N ARG A 173 1.80 -4.50 -16.28
CA ARG A 173 2.21 -3.86 -17.54
C ARG A 173 3.72 -3.59 -17.53
N GLY A 174 4.32 -3.71 -18.70
CA GLY A 174 5.71 -3.33 -18.94
C GLY A 174 5.79 -2.35 -20.10
N SER A 175 6.80 -1.51 -20.09
CA SER A 175 7.15 -0.61 -21.20
C SER A 175 8.67 -0.50 -21.31
N SER A 176 9.18 -0.54 -22.54
CA SER A 176 10.60 -0.30 -22.88
C SER A 176 10.82 1.04 -23.60
N ASN A 177 9.80 1.89 -23.68
CA ASN A 177 9.83 3.15 -24.43
C ASN A 177 9.28 4.34 -23.63
N GLY A 178 9.56 4.38 -22.32
CA GLY A 178 9.16 5.52 -21.47
C GLY A 178 7.66 5.62 -21.18
N GLY A 179 6.93 4.50 -21.24
CA GLY A 179 5.48 4.44 -21.00
C GLY A 179 4.63 4.79 -22.21
N ALA A 180 5.23 4.94 -23.41
CA ALA A 180 4.49 5.27 -24.63
C ALA A 180 3.66 4.08 -25.15
N VAL A 181 4.12 2.85 -24.96
CA VAL A 181 3.38 1.62 -25.26
C VAL A 181 3.48 0.67 -24.07
N TRP A 182 2.32 0.21 -23.60
CA TRP A 182 2.22 -0.74 -22.50
C TRP A 182 1.83 -2.11 -23.01
N ASP A 183 2.69 -3.08 -22.77
CA ASP A 183 2.43 -4.45 -23.17
C ASP A 183 1.77 -5.23 -22.03
N SER A 184 0.70 -5.95 -22.38
CA SER A 184 -0.09 -6.78 -21.48
C SER A 184 0.49 -8.18 -21.31
N SER A 185 1.26 -8.63 -22.30
CA SER A 185 2.09 -9.80 -22.19
C SER A 185 3.29 -9.36 -21.36
N GLY A 186 3.50 -9.97 -20.19
CA GLY A 186 4.77 -9.88 -19.47
C GLY A 186 5.88 -10.57 -20.26
N TYR A 187 6.06 -10.19 -21.52
CA TYR A 187 6.76 -10.93 -22.58
C TYR A 187 7.72 -10.01 -23.33
N TYR A 188 8.33 -9.06 -22.61
CA TYR A 188 9.61 -8.48 -23.02
C TYR A 188 10.75 -9.42 -22.67
N GLY A 189 10.67 -10.70 -23.05
CA GLY A 189 11.66 -11.69 -22.65
C GLY A 189 11.89 -11.78 -21.14
N ILE A 190 11.03 -11.14 -20.33
CA ILE A 190 10.99 -11.11 -18.89
C ILE A 190 10.00 -12.20 -18.54
N SER A 191 10.43 -13.46 -18.48
CA SER A 191 9.57 -14.40 -17.78
C SER A 191 9.61 -13.97 -16.31
N THR A 192 8.58 -13.24 -15.92
CA THR A 192 8.12 -13.15 -14.53
C THR A 192 8.77 -12.14 -13.59
N ILE A 193 8.87 -10.90 -14.01
CA ILE A 193 8.99 -9.81 -13.05
C ILE A 193 7.58 -9.44 -12.58
N GLN A 194 7.20 -10.01 -11.45
CA GLN A 194 6.05 -9.56 -10.67
C GLN A 194 6.63 -8.83 -9.46
N PRO A 195 6.74 -7.49 -9.50
CA PRO A 195 7.10 -6.77 -8.29
C PRO A 195 6.04 -7.04 -7.22
N SER A 196 6.47 -7.56 -6.07
CA SER A 196 5.63 -7.59 -4.88
C SER A 196 5.60 -6.18 -4.31
N PHE A 197 4.43 -5.57 -4.31
CA PHE A 197 4.23 -4.27 -3.69
C PHE A 197 3.33 -4.45 -2.47
N ASP A 198 3.78 -4.00 -1.30
CA ASP A 198 2.83 -3.81 -0.20
C ASP A 198 2.43 -2.34 -0.18
N LEU A 199 1.17 -2.09 -0.48
CA LEU A 199 0.55 -0.78 -0.43
C LEU A 199 0.08 -0.51 1.00
N TYR A 200 0.63 0.51 1.64
CA TYR A 200 0.17 0.93 2.96
C TYR A 200 -0.83 2.06 2.79
N VAL A 201 -2.00 1.86 3.39
CA VAL A 201 -3.02 2.91 3.49
C VAL A 201 -3.39 3.07 4.95
N THR A 202 -3.53 4.32 5.37
CA THR A 202 -4.24 4.62 6.61
C THR A 202 -5.73 4.47 6.34
N SER A 203 -6.41 3.62 7.12
CA SER A 203 -7.84 3.36 6.95
C SER A 203 -8.67 4.64 7.05
N ALA A 204 -9.80 4.56 6.36
CA ALA A 204 -10.75 5.60 6.06
C ALA A 204 -10.94 6.65 7.17
N VAL A 205 -11.05 7.91 6.73
CA VAL A 205 -11.81 8.91 7.46
C VAL A 205 -13.10 8.24 7.95
N PRO A 206 -13.38 8.18 9.27
CA PRO A 206 -14.57 7.52 9.78
C PRO A 206 -15.79 7.96 8.97
N GLU A 207 -16.60 7.01 8.51
CA GLU A 207 -17.78 7.38 7.75
C GLU A 207 -18.66 8.32 8.60
N PRO A 208 -19.46 9.21 7.99
CA PRO A 208 -20.39 10.06 8.74
C PRO A 208 -21.25 9.28 9.74
N SER A 209 -21.56 8.01 9.42
CA SER A 209 -22.26 7.05 10.28
C SER A 209 -21.47 6.67 11.55
N THR A 210 -20.14 6.54 11.47
CA THR A 210 -19.26 6.28 12.60
C THR A 210 -19.25 7.47 13.56
N TYR A 211 -19.16 8.69 13.03
CA TYR A 211 -19.31 9.89 13.85
C TYR A 211 -20.69 9.95 14.50
N ALA A 212 -21.76 9.67 13.76
CA ALA A 212 -23.11 9.63 14.29
C ALA A 212 -23.27 8.60 15.43
N ALA A 213 -22.67 7.42 15.30
CA ALA A 213 -22.68 6.40 16.35
C ALA A 213 -21.91 6.85 17.60
N ILE A 214 -20.74 7.49 17.44
CA ILE A 214 -19.95 8.03 18.55
C ILE A 214 -20.73 9.14 19.26
N PHE A 215 -21.27 10.12 18.53
CA PHE A 215 -22.08 11.19 19.10
C PHE A 215 -23.36 10.66 19.75
N GLY A 216 -24.01 9.66 19.14
CA GLY A 216 -25.16 8.98 19.72
C GLY A 216 -24.84 8.29 21.04
N ALA A 217 -23.73 7.56 21.11
CA ALA A 217 -23.27 6.92 22.35
C ALA A 217 -22.93 7.95 23.44
N MET A 218 -22.28 9.06 23.09
CA MET A 218 -22.00 10.16 24.01
C MET A 218 -23.30 10.81 24.53
N ALA A 219 -24.26 11.05 23.64
CA ALA A 219 -25.56 11.60 24.02
C ALA A 219 -26.31 10.67 24.99
N LEU A 220 -26.33 9.36 24.72
CA LEU A 220 -26.92 8.36 25.62
C LEU A 220 -26.21 8.30 26.97
N GLY A 221 -24.88 8.38 26.99
CA GLY A 221 -24.08 8.47 28.20
C GLY A 221 -24.44 9.70 29.05
N ALA A 222 -24.53 10.87 28.42
CA ALA A 222 -24.94 12.11 29.09
C ALA A 222 -26.36 12.00 29.68
N VAL A 223 -27.32 11.45 28.91
CA VAL A 223 -28.69 11.22 29.38
C VAL A 223 -28.73 10.27 30.57
N ALA A 224 -27.93 9.20 30.56
CA ALA A 224 -27.84 8.26 31.67
C ALA A 224 -27.31 8.93 32.95
N ILE A 225 -26.28 9.76 32.84
CA ILE A 225 -25.72 10.54 33.96
C ILE A 225 -26.77 11.49 34.55
N VAL A 226 -27.49 12.23 33.71
CA VAL A 226 -28.56 13.14 34.15
C VAL A 226 -29.68 12.39 34.87
N ARG A 227 -30.10 11.23 34.34
CA ARG A 227 -31.12 10.39 34.98
C ARG A 227 -30.67 9.86 36.34
N GLN A 228 -29.42 9.44 36.48
CA GLN A 228 -28.88 8.98 37.77
C GLN A 228 -28.86 10.09 38.81
N ARG A 229 -28.43 11.30 38.43
CA ARG A 229 -28.42 12.47 39.33
C ARG A 229 -29.82 12.81 39.84
N ARG A 230 -30.84 12.78 38.98
CA ARG A 230 -32.22 13.03 39.39
C ARG A 230 -32.74 11.99 40.37
N ARG A 231 -32.40 10.71 40.17
CA ARG A 231 -32.76 9.63 41.11
C ARG A 231 -32.08 9.79 42.47
N ALA A 232 -30.81 10.18 42.49
CA ALA A 232 -30.09 10.44 43.74
C ALA A 232 -30.70 11.62 44.53
N ALA A 233 -31.07 12.71 43.84
CA ALA A 233 -31.73 13.84 44.48
C ALA A 233 -33.12 13.49 45.02
N ALA A 234 -33.89 12.68 44.29
CA ALA A 234 -35.21 12.24 44.73
C ALA A 234 -35.18 11.32 45.97
N ALA A 235 -34.08 10.60 46.20
CA ALA A 235 -33.92 9.73 47.36
C ALA A 235 -33.51 10.48 48.65
N GLN A 236 -33.19 11.77 48.55
CA GLN A 236 -32.82 12.62 49.69
C GLN A 236 -34.00 13.43 50.25
N ASN A 237 -35.14 13.42 49.57
CA ASN A 237 -36.40 14.02 50.01
C ASN A 237 -37.34 12.94 50.54
#